data_AF-A0ABD3IP72-F1
#
_entry.id   AF-A0ABD3IP72-F1
#
_cell.length_a   1.000
_cell.length_b   1.000
_cell.length_c   1.000
_cell.angle_alpha   90.00
_cell.angle_beta   90.00
_cell.angle_gamma   90.00
#
_symmetry.space_group_name_H-M   'P 1'
#
loop_
_entity.id
_entity.type
_entity.pdbx_description
1 polymer ?
#
loop_
_entity_poly.entity_id
_entity_poly.type
_entity_poly.pdbx_seq_one_letter_code
_entity_poly.pdbx_strand_id
1 'polypeptide(L)'
;MAAAGIKYIPSNTFSYYDLVLDSTAMLGAIPTRYGWEGGKIEFDVYFSMARGNASVPAMEMTKWFDTSYHYTVPELGPDNFSYASRKAVTEYEEAQQGVEKTFSPLSLLHKILPIYREVVSELKAAGASWIQFDEPTLVLDLDSHQLQAFIEAYSELESCLSGVNVLVQTYFADVPAEAYRVLTSLKGVTGFGFDLVRGNKSTDLIKGGFPTGKYLFAGVVDGRNIWANDLAETLSTLHALESIAFFSANAAAQASRKSSLRVTNEAVQKAAAALRGSDHCRARPVSARLDAQQKKLNLPVIPTTVIGSFPQTEELRRVHCEYKDKMISEEEFVKAIKEEIKKVVKLQEELDIDVLVHGEPERNDMVEYFGEQLSGFAFTINGWVQSYGSHCVKLPIIYGDVSRPKPMTVLWSTMAQSMTACPVKGMLTGPVTILNWSFVRNDQPRLETCYQIALAIKDEVGDLEKAGINVIQIDEAALREGLPLRKSEQSFYLNWAVHSFRITNCGAKDTTQIHTHMYSRFNDIIHSIIDMDVDVITIENSCSDEKPVSVIHKGVEFGTGIAPNV
;
A
#
# COMPACT_ATOMS: atom_id res chain seq x y z
N MET A 1 -14.27 -17.27 -15.79
CA MET A 1 -14.31 -16.17 -16.77
C MET A 1 -15.18 -16.50 -17.98
N ALA A 2 -14.88 -17.53 -18.79
CA ALA A 2 -15.67 -17.87 -19.99
C ALA A 2 -17.19 -18.02 -19.75
N ALA A 3 -17.60 -18.74 -18.70
CA ALA A 3 -19.02 -18.91 -18.32
C ALA A 3 -19.74 -17.60 -17.90
N ALA A 4 -19.01 -16.49 -17.71
CA ALA A 4 -19.55 -15.16 -17.44
C ALA A 4 -19.60 -14.27 -18.71
N GLY A 5 -19.36 -14.83 -19.90
CA GLY A 5 -19.41 -14.10 -21.17
C GLY A 5 -18.22 -13.21 -21.48
N ILE A 6 -17.13 -13.31 -20.70
CA ILE A 6 -15.91 -12.51 -20.92
C ILE A 6 -15.25 -12.94 -22.24
N LYS A 7 -15.22 -12.03 -23.23
CA LYS A 7 -14.71 -12.28 -24.58
C LYS A 7 -13.18 -12.40 -24.65
N TYR A 8 -12.46 -11.58 -23.89
CA TYR A 8 -11.01 -11.56 -23.83
C TYR A 8 -10.59 -12.02 -22.42
N ILE A 9 -10.08 -13.24 -22.33
CA ILE A 9 -9.69 -13.88 -21.06
C ILE A 9 -8.16 -13.88 -21.02
N PRO A 10 -7.53 -13.34 -19.96
CA PRO A 10 -6.07 -13.33 -19.85
C PRO A 10 -5.52 -14.72 -19.45
N SER A 11 -4.33 -15.03 -19.96
CA SER A 11 -3.42 -16.08 -19.51
C SER A 11 -2.10 -15.45 -19.01
N ASN A 12 -1.23 -16.20 -18.34
CA ASN A 12 -0.04 -15.67 -17.63
C ASN A 12 -0.35 -14.69 -16.48
N THR A 13 -1.62 -14.58 -16.06
CA THR A 13 -2.01 -13.82 -14.85
C THR A 13 -1.99 -14.67 -13.59
N PHE A 14 -1.84 -15.99 -13.72
CA PHE A 14 -1.48 -16.85 -12.59
C PHE A 14 0.00 -16.66 -12.24
N SER A 15 0.37 -16.92 -10.98
CA SER A 15 1.76 -16.99 -10.54
C SER A 15 1.91 -17.95 -9.37
N TYR A 16 3.09 -18.56 -9.25
CA TYR A 16 3.48 -19.32 -8.06
C TYR A 16 4.02 -18.42 -6.94
N TYR A 17 4.38 -17.16 -7.23
CA TYR A 17 4.86 -16.23 -6.22
C TYR A 17 4.69 -14.75 -6.63
N ASP A 18 5.18 -14.36 -7.80
CA ASP A 18 5.09 -13.00 -8.33
C ASP A 18 5.23 -12.95 -9.87
N LEU A 19 4.46 -12.08 -10.53
CA LEU A 19 4.48 -11.88 -11.98
C LEU A 19 5.77 -11.23 -12.51
N VAL A 20 6.46 -10.42 -11.70
CA VAL A 20 7.76 -9.86 -12.09
C VAL A 20 8.87 -10.90 -11.89
N LEU A 21 8.76 -11.79 -10.89
CA LEU A 21 9.61 -12.97 -10.77
C LEU A 21 9.35 -14.00 -11.89
N ASP A 22 8.10 -14.19 -12.31
CA ASP A 22 7.76 -14.98 -13.50
C ASP A 22 8.38 -14.39 -14.76
N SER A 23 8.31 -13.07 -14.90
CA SER A 23 8.97 -12.32 -15.98
C SER A 23 10.49 -12.40 -15.86
N THR A 24 11.05 -12.44 -14.65
CA THR A 24 12.48 -12.64 -14.39
C THR A 24 12.91 -14.05 -14.81
N ALA A 25 12.13 -15.09 -14.48
CA ALA A 25 12.40 -16.46 -14.91
C ALA A 25 12.21 -16.64 -16.42
N MET A 26 11.15 -16.06 -17.02
CA MET A 26 10.94 -16.03 -18.47
C MET A 26 12.08 -15.25 -19.15
N LEU A 27 12.58 -14.19 -18.52
CA LEU A 27 13.75 -13.44 -18.94
C LEU A 27 15.06 -13.99 -18.35
N GLY A 28 15.11 -15.27 -17.95
CA GLY A 28 16.33 -16.01 -17.54
C GLY A 28 17.18 -15.40 -16.43
N ALA A 29 16.67 -14.37 -15.76
CA ALA A 29 17.41 -13.33 -15.06
C ALA A 29 17.79 -13.74 -13.63
N ILE A 30 18.49 -14.88 -13.52
CA ILE A 30 18.80 -15.53 -12.26
C ILE A 30 20.18 -15.06 -11.77
N PRO A 31 20.27 -14.35 -10.62
CA PRO A 31 21.56 -14.01 -10.04
C PRO A 31 22.43 -15.24 -9.79
N THR A 32 23.71 -15.17 -10.16
CA THR A 32 24.67 -16.31 -10.13
C THR A 32 24.79 -16.99 -8.76
N ARG A 33 24.46 -16.29 -7.67
CA ARG A 33 24.39 -16.85 -6.30
C ARG A 33 23.42 -18.02 -6.15
N TYR A 34 22.45 -18.18 -7.06
CA TYR A 34 21.50 -19.30 -7.05
C TYR A 34 22.00 -20.55 -7.80
N GLY A 35 23.22 -20.53 -8.35
CA GLY A 35 23.89 -21.73 -8.90
C GLY A 35 23.22 -22.33 -10.15
N TRP A 36 22.46 -21.54 -10.89
CA TRP A 36 21.78 -21.98 -12.10
C TRP A 36 22.69 -21.83 -13.34
N GLU A 37 22.89 -22.92 -14.08
CA GLU A 37 23.88 -23.03 -15.17
C GLU A 37 23.28 -22.92 -16.59
N GLY A 38 22.02 -22.50 -16.71
CA GLY A 38 21.28 -22.42 -17.98
C GLY A 38 20.18 -23.48 -18.15
N GLY A 39 19.54 -23.51 -19.31
CA GLY A 39 18.49 -24.49 -19.62
C GLY A 39 17.14 -24.16 -18.98
N LYS A 40 16.31 -25.16 -18.64
CA LYS A 40 15.01 -24.91 -18.00
C LYS A 40 15.17 -24.49 -16.54
N ILE A 41 14.41 -23.49 -16.11
CA ILE A 41 14.29 -23.17 -14.67
C ILE A 41 13.31 -24.14 -14.00
N GLU A 42 13.79 -24.77 -12.92
CA GLU A 42 12.99 -25.62 -12.04
C GLU A 42 12.56 -24.87 -10.77
N PHE A 43 11.55 -25.40 -10.08
CA PHE A 43 10.92 -24.72 -8.93
C PHE A 43 11.90 -24.40 -7.79
N ASP A 44 12.95 -25.19 -7.58
CA ASP A 44 13.94 -24.92 -6.53
C ASP A 44 14.70 -23.61 -6.79
N VAL A 45 15.07 -23.31 -8.04
CA VAL A 45 15.70 -22.04 -8.43
C VAL A 45 14.71 -20.89 -8.33
N TYR A 46 13.49 -21.09 -8.84
CA TYR A 46 12.41 -20.09 -8.77
C TYR A 46 12.10 -19.68 -7.33
N PHE A 47 11.88 -20.64 -6.43
CA PHE A 47 11.61 -20.34 -5.03
C PHE A 47 12.86 -19.89 -4.26
N SER A 48 14.07 -20.29 -4.67
CA SER A 48 15.29 -19.76 -4.06
C SER A 48 15.48 -18.27 -4.36
N MET A 49 15.05 -17.77 -5.52
CA MET A 49 14.97 -16.32 -5.76
C MET A 49 13.89 -15.67 -4.88
N ALA A 50 12.69 -16.28 -4.84
CA ALA A 50 11.51 -15.74 -4.18
C ALA A 50 11.65 -15.55 -2.67
N ARG A 51 12.28 -16.50 -1.98
CA ARG A 51 12.33 -16.60 -0.51
C ARG A 51 13.68 -17.05 0.05
N GLY A 52 14.72 -17.13 -0.77
CA GLY A 52 16.04 -17.63 -0.38
C GLY A 52 16.07 -19.14 -0.15
N ASN A 53 17.21 -19.62 0.35
CA ASN A 53 17.43 -20.98 0.81
C ASN A 53 18.37 -20.98 2.04
N ALA A 54 18.77 -22.16 2.52
CA ALA A 54 19.61 -22.29 3.73
C ALA A 54 21.01 -21.65 3.66
N SER A 55 21.48 -21.25 2.48
CA SER A 55 22.80 -20.62 2.26
C SER A 55 22.78 -19.36 1.39
N VAL A 56 21.63 -18.96 0.82
CA VAL A 56 21.52 -17.84 -0.13
C VAL A 56 20.28 -16.99 0.21
N PRO A 57 20.40 -15.65 0.36
CA PRO A 57 19.24 -14.78 0.59
C PRO A 57 18.34 -14.71 -0.65
N ALA A 58 17.10 -14.24 -0.46
CA ALA A 58 16.16 -13.91 -1.52
C ALA A 58 16.64 -12.73 -2.39
N MET A 59 15.86 -12.37 -3.41
CA MET A 59 15.96 -11.09 -4.12
C MET A 59 15.18 -9.98 -3.36
N GLU A 60 15.50 -8.69 -3.60
CA GLU A 60 14.73 -7.57 -3.00
C GLU A 60 13.26 -7.66 -3.44
N MET A 61 12.32 -7.43 -2.53
CA MET A 61 10.91 -7.19 -2.85
C MET A 61 10.54 -5.75 -2.53
N THR A 62 9.73 -5.12 -3.38
CA THR A 62 9.27 -3.75 -3.18
C THR A 62 7.83 -3.55 -3.67
N LYS A 63 7.17 -2.47 -3.25
CA LYS A 63 5.75 -2.23 -3.58
C LYS A 63 5.55 -2.00 -5.08
N TRP A 64 4.53 -2.64 -5.63
CA TRP A 64 4.10 -2.45 -7.01
C TRP A 64 3.24 -1.19 -7.09
N PHE A 65 3.83 -0.09 -7.56
CA PHE A 65 3.17 1.22 -7.66
C PHE A 65 2.54 1.65 -6.30
N ASP A 66 1.32 2.20 -6.29
CA ASP A 66 0.59 2.63 -5.09
C ASP A 66 -0.28 1.51 -4.48
N THR A 67 0.14 0.24 -4.64
CA THR A 67 -0.61 -0.93 -4.16
C THR A 67 -0.02 -1.53 -2.88
N SER A 68 -0.82 -2.34 -2.18
CA SER A 68 -0.36 -3.20 -1.09
C SER A 68 0.28 -4.51 -1.57
N TYR A 69 0.45 -4.70 -2.88
CA TYR A 69 1.15 -5.85 -3.47
C TYR A 69 2.63 -5.52 -3.65
N HIS A 70 3.50 -6.51 -3.46
CA HIS A 70 4.95 -6.37 -3.59
C HIS A 70 5.45 -7.35 -4.66
N TYR A 71 6.31 -6.84 -5.54
CA TYR A 71 6.94 -7.61 -6.62
C TYR A 71 8.42 -7.86 -6.30
N THR A 72 9.01 -8.87 -6.93
CA THR A 72 10.43 -9.19 -6.81
C THR A 72 11.24 -8.33 -7.78
N VAL A 73 12.16 -7.52 -7.28
CA VAL A 73 12.98 -6.59 -8.07
C VAL A 73 13.99 -7.38 -8.90
N PRO A 74 13.99 -7.29 -10.25
CA PRO A 74 14.93 -8.03 -11.07
C PRO A 74 16.37 -7.53 -10.88
N GLU A 75 17.27 -8.43 -10.49
CA GLU A 75 18.69 -8.13 -10.23
C GLU A 75 19.54 -8.51 -11.45
N LEU A 76 19.82 -7.55 -12.32
CA LEU A 76 20.29 -7.83 -13.67
C LEU A 76 21.75 -7.38 -13.95
N GLY A 77 22.61 -8.31 -14.38
CA GLY A 77 24.06 -8.08 -14.64
C GLY A 77 24.54 -8.64 -16.00
N PRO A 78 25.74 -8.27 -16.49
CA PRO A 78 26.22 -8.36 -17.90
C PRO A 78 25.88 -9.56 -18.79
N ASP A 79 25.69 -10.73 -18.20
CA ASP A 79 25.67 -12.04 -18.84
C ASP A 79 24.42 -12.84 -18.38
N ASN A 80 23.74 -13.61 -19.22
CA ASN A 80 23.71 -13.58 -20.68
C ASN A 80 22.27 -13.77 -21.17
N PHE A 81 21.97 -13.27 -22.37
CA PHE A 81 20.67 -13.43 -22.98
C PHE A 81 20.57 -14.78 -23.77
N SER A 82 20.20 -15.91 -23.12
CA SER A 82 20.28 -17.33 -23.58
C SER A 82 18.93 -18.11 -23.79
N TYR A 83 18.50 -19.17 -23.02
CA TYR A 83 17.16 -19.89 -23.04
C TYR A 83 16.90 -21.10 -22.00
N ALA A 84 15.97 -21.23 -20.96
CA ALA A 84 15.09 -20.38 -20.03
C ALA A 84 13.74 -20.94 -19.44
N SER A 85 12.79 -20.09 -18.99
CA SER A 85 11.48 -20.49 -18.40
C SER A 85 10.31 -20.39 -19.37
N ARG A 86 9.65 -21.53 -19.61
CA ARG A 86 8.56 -21.58 -20.58
C ARG A 86 7.22 -20.97 -20.12
N LYS A 87 7.04 -20.50 -18.88
CA LYS A 87 5.73 -20.22 -18.21
C LYS A 87 4.62 -19.48 -18.99
N ALA A 88 4.81 -18.23 -19.41
CA ALA A 88 3.72 -17.34 -19.84
C ALA A 88 2.92 -17.84 -21.05
N VAL A 89 3.58 -17.78 -22.19
CA VAL A 89 3.86 -18.95 -23.01
C VAL A 89 3.18 -20.29 -22.55
N THR A 90 3.75 -21.13 -21.67
CA THR A 90 3.19 -22.43 -21.17
C THR A 90 1.89 -22.33 -20.31
N GLU A 91 1.22 -21.18 -20.26
CA GLU A 91 -0.13 -21.03 -19.69
C GLU A 91 -1.16 -20.68 -20.78
N TYR A 92 -0.81 -19.76 -21.68
CA TYR A 92 -1.53 -19.64 -22.97
C TYR A 92 -1.58 -21.01 -23.65
N GLU A 93 -0.44 -21.66 -23.56
CA GLU A 93 -0.17 -23.00 -24.00
C GLU A 93 0.28 -23.79 -22.74
N GLU A 94 -0.62 -24.02 -21.77
CA GLU A 94 -0.75 -25.42 -21.27
C GLU A 94 -1.55 -26.28 -22.28
N ALA A 95 -1.49 -25.80 -23.53
CA ALA A 95 -1.26 -26.47 -24.79
C ALA A 95 0.21 -26.43 -25.42
N GLN A 96 1.33 -26.07 -24.70
CA GLN A 96 2.86 -26.02 -24.94
C GLN A 96 3.81 -24.72 -24.75
N GLN A 97 4.32 -23.95 -25.77
CA GLN A 97 5.27 -22.71 -25.81
C GLN A 97 6.58 -22.57 -24.94
N GLY A 98 7.46 -21.52 -25.12
CA GLY A 98 8.31 -20.77 -24.12
C GLY A 98 9.83 -20.38 -24.35
N VAL A 99 10.59 -19.71 -23.39
CA VAL A 99 12.12 -19.54 -23.38
C VAL A 99 12.87 -18.58 -22.26
N GLU A 100 14.07 -17.91 -22.40
CA GLU A 100 14.88 -16.93 -21.43
C GLU A 100 14.85 -15.37 -21.79
N LYS A 101 15.69 -14.36 -21.30
CA LYS A 101 17.19 -14.09 -21.49
C LYS A 101 18.11 -13.45 -20.27
N THR A 102 18.87 -12.27 -20.15
CA THR A 102 19.56 -11.57 -18.89
C THR A 102 20.63 -10.34 -19.03
N PHE A 103 20.49 -9.09 -18.41
CA PHE A 103 21.46 -7.89 -18.18
C PHE A 103 20.78 -6.45 -17.92
N SER A 104 21.35 -5.27 -18.22
CA SER A 104 20.98 -3.92 -17.69
C SER A 104 19.72 -3.24 -18.31
N PRO A 105 18.62 -3.13 -17.56
CA PRO A 105 17.25 -3.27 -18.06
C PRO A 105 16.90 -2.53 -19.37
N LEU A 106 17.16 -1.21 -19.47
CA LEU A 106 16.80 -0.44 -20.67
C LEU A 106 17.84 -0.51 -21.79
N SER A 107 19.14 -0.59 -21.47
CA SER A 107 20.20 -0.72 -22.48
C SER A 107 20.12 -2.03 -23.27
N LEU A 108 19.34 -2.98 -22.73
CA LEU A 108 19.03 -4.28 -23.31
C LEU A 108 17.88 -4.31 -24.29
N LEU A 109 17.23 -3.19 -24.59
CA LEU A 109 16.02 -3.24 -25.40
C LEU A 109 16.25 -4.09 -26.68
N HIS A 110 17.38 -3.87 -27.35
CA HIS A 110 17.90 -4.68 -28.47
C HIS A 110 18.21 -6.18 -28.17
N LYS A 111 18.46 -6.58 -26.92
CA LYS A 111 18.64 -7.98 -26.46
C LYS A 111 17.33 -8.66 -26.03
N ILE A 112 16.34 -7.91 -25.51
CA ILE A 112 15.02 -8.47 -25.12
C ILE A 112 14.03 -8.55 -26.28
N LEU A 113 14.05 -7.59 -27.21
CA LEU A 113 13.14 -7.59 -28.37
C LEU A 113 13.28 -8.83 -29.28
N PRO A 114 14.46 -9.46 -29.48
CA PRO A 114 14.57 -10.81 -30.03
C PRO A 114 13.67 -11.84 -29.32
N ILE A 115 13.67 -11.89 -27.99
CA ILE A 115 12.79 -12.77 -27.20
C ILE A 115 11.33 -12.44 -27.49
N TYR A 116 10.96 -11.17 -27.44
CA TYR A 116 9.57 -10.78 -27.65
C TYR A 116 9.09 -11.09 -29.07
N ARG A 117 9.98 -11.06 -30.08
CA ARG A 117 9.68 -11.62 -31.41
C ARG A 117 9.52 -13.13 -31.40
N GLU A 118 10.37 -13.86 -30.70
CA GLU A 118 10.29 -15.33 -30.56
C GLU A 118 8.97 -15.73 -29.86
N VAL A 119 8.64 -15.12 -28.72
CA VAL A 119 7.39 -15.29 -27.96
C VAL A 119 6.16 -14.89 -28.78
N VAL A 120 6.15 -13.73 -29.44
CA VAL A 120 5.04 -13.34 -30.33
C VAL A 120 4.91 -14.31 -31.50
N SER A 121 6.00 -14.83 -32.04
CA SER A 121 5.99 -15.80 -33.14
C SER A 121 5.45 -17.16 -32.70
N GLU A 122 5.85 -17.67 -31.53
CA GLU A 122 5.26 -18.88 -30.97
C GLU A 122 3.77 -18.64 -30.67
N LEU A 123 3.38 -17.57 -29.96
CA LEU A 123 1.98 -17.29 -29.59
C LEU A 123 1.08 -17.27 -30.82
N LYS A 124 1.53 -16.62 -31.90
CA LYS A 124 0.81 -16.61 -33.19
C LYS A 124 0.77 -17.97 -33.86
N ALA A 125 1.83 -18.76 -33.79
CA ALA A 125 1.88 -20.11 -34.38
C ALA A 125 0.85 -21.06 -33.74
N ALA A 126 0.58 -20.90 -32.43
CA ALA A 126 -0.49 -21.62 -31.72
C ALA A 126 -1.85 -20.91 -31.71
N GLY A 127 -2.01 -19.83 -32.48
CA GLY A 127 -3.31 -19.26 -32.81
C GLY A 127 -3.73 -18.02 -32.00
N ALA A 128 -2.82 -17.37 -31.28
CA ALA A 128 -3.13 -16.13 -30.57
C ALA A 128 -3.56 -15.03 -31.56
N SER A 129 -4.83 -14.63 -31.47
CA SER A 129 -5.42 -13.56 -32.29
C SER A 129 -5.39 -12.18 -31.62
N TRP A 130 -5.05 -12.16 -30.32
CA TRP A 130 -4.83 -10.99 -29.46
C TRP A 130 -3.65 -11.26 -28.53
N ILE A 131 -2.82 -10.24 -28.31
CA ILE A 131 -1.76 -10.18 -27.30
C ILE A 131 -1.92 -8.88 -26.52
N GLN A 132 -1.73 -8.92 -25.20
CA GLN A 132 -1.71 -7.74 -24.34
C GLN A 132 -0.28 -7.50 -23.84
N PHE A 133 0.17 -6.25 -23.93
CA PHE A 133 1.38 -5.76 -23.27
C PHE A 133 0.98 -4.76 -22.19
N ASP A 134 1.41 -5.01 -20.96
CA ASP A 134 1.16 -4.13 -19.82
C ASP A 134 2.32 -3.13 -19.73
N GLU A 135 2.04 -1.86 -20.03
CA GLU A 135 3.01 -0.76 -20.02
C GLU A 135 2.63 0.30 -18.95
N PRO A 136 2.38 -0.08 -17.67
CA PRO A 136 1.85 0.83 -16.66
C PRO A 136 2.80 1.96 -16.30
N THR A 137 4.09 1.84 -16.62
CA THR A 137 5.07 2.93 -16.49
C THR A 137 4.70 4.16 -17.32
N LEU A 138 3.88 4.03 -18.37
CA LEU A 138 3.35 5.15 -19.16
C LEU A 138 2.40 6.08 -18.39
N VAL A 139 1.94 5.73 -17.18
CA VAL A 139 1.17 6.66 -16.32
C VAL A 139 2.07 7.52 -15.42
N LEU A 140 3.39 7.30 -15.42
CA LEU A 140 4.35 8.04 -14.60
C LEU A 140 4.80 9.32 -15.32
N ASP A 141 5.37 10.27 -14.55
CA ASP A 141 6.03 11.46 -15.10
C ASP A 141 7.41 11.09 -15.70
N LEU A 142 7.39 10.46 -16.88
CA LEU A 142 8.55 10.00 -17.66
C LEU A 142 9.28 11.13 -18.40
N ASP A 143 10.57 10.95 -18.66
CA ASP A 143 11.38 11.82 -19.52
C ASP A 143 11.31 11.43 -21.03
N SER A 144 11.88 12.28 -21.89
CA SER A 144 11.84 12.08 -23.34
C SER A 144 12.67 10.90 -23.85
N HIS A 145 13.72 10.49 -23.15
CA HIS A 145 14.51 9.30 -23.49
C HIS A 145 13.78 8.02 -23.08
N GLN A 146 13.13 8.02 -21.90
CA GLN A 146 12.24 6.95 -21.47
C GLN A 146 11.06 6.77 -22.45
N LEU A 147 10.43 7.86 -22.88
CA LEU A 147 9.35 7.81 -23.87
C LEU A 147 9.83 7.35 -25.26
N GLN A 148 11.03 7.77 -25.69
CA GLN A 148 11.64 7.35 -26.95
C GLN A 148 11.91 5.83 -27.00
N ALA A 149 12.24 5.21 -25.86
CA ALA A 149 12.44 3.75 -25.78
C ALA A 149 11.18 2.95 -26.19
N PHE A 150 9.97 3.41 -25.87
CA PHE A 150 8.73 2.76 -26.36
C PHE A 150 8.59 2.88 -27.87
N ILE A 151 8.93 4.04 -28.45
CA ILE A 151 8.85 4.26 -29.90
C ILE A 151 9.79 3.27 -30.62
N GLU A 152 11.01 3.10 -30.10
CA GLU A 152 12.00 2.15 -30.63
C GLU A 152 11.54 0.70 -30.47
N ALA A 153 11.07 0.31 -29.27
CA ALA A 153 10.57 -1.04 -28.98
C ALA A 153 9.47 -1.48 -29.95
N TYR A 154 8.39 -0.69 -30.05
CA TYR A 154 7.24 -1.05 -30.86
C TYR A 154 7.53 -0.94 -32.36
N SER A 155 8.43 -0.04 -32.78
CA SER A 155 8.90 0.01 -34.18
C SER A 155 9.71 -1.23 -34.57
N GLU A 156 10.56 -1.75 -33.68
CA GLU A 156 11.31 -2.99 -33.92
C GLU A 156 10.41 -4.25 -33.89
N LEU A 157 9.32 -4.22 -33.10
CA LEU A 157 8.32 -5.29 -33.06
C LEU A 157 7.26 -5.22 -34.17
N GLU A 158 7.05 -4.09 -34.85
CA GLU A 158 5.95 -3.90 -35.83
C GLU A 158 5.81 -5.06 -36.83
N SER A 159 6.94 -5.56 -37.33
CA SER A 159 6.99 -6.68 -38.27
C SER A 159 6.50 -8.02 -37.69
N CYS A 160 6.78 -8.32 -36.42
CA CYS A 160 6.31 -9.55 -35.78
C CYS A 160 4.87 -9.41 -35.26
N LEU A 161 4.44 -8.21 -34.88
CA LEU A 161 3.07 -7.90 -34.47
C LEU A 161 2.07 -7.91 -35.65
N SER A 162 2.56 -7.82 -36.90
CA SER A 162 1.73 -7.93 -38.10
C SER A 162 0.89 -9.23 -38.13
N GLY A 163 -0.43 -9.09 -38.25
CA GLY A 163 -1.38 -10.21 -38.32
C GLY A 163 -1.93 -10.70 -36.96
N VAL A 164 -1.57 -10.07 -35.84
CA VAL A 164 -2.21 -10.27 -34.53
C VAL A 164 -2.75 -8.93 -34.00
N ASN A 165 -3.80 -8.94 -33.18
CA ASN A 165 -4.22 -7.73 -32.47
C ASN A 165 -3.34 -7.52 -31.25
N VAL A 166 -3.03 -6.25 -30.96
CA VAL A 166 -2.09 -5.88 -29.91
C VAL A 166 -2.74 -4.81 -29.06
N LEU A 167 -3.00 -5.13 -27.81
CA LEU A 167 -3.47 -4.20 -26.79
C LEU A 167 -2.27 -3.73 -25.97
N VAL A 168 -2.01 -2.42 -25.94
CA VAL A 168 -1.15 -1.82 -24.91
C VAL A 168 -2.03 -1.30 -23.78
N GLN A 169 -1.77 -1.75 -22.56
CA GLN A 169 -2.61 -1.52 -21.39
C GLN A 169 -1.93 -0.60 -20.37
N THR A 170 -2.68 0.33 -19.79
CA THR A 170 -2.21 1.32 -18.81
C THR A 170 -3.21 1.48 -17.66
N TYR A 171 -2.72 1.59 -16.41
CA TYR A 171 -3.60 1.62 -15.23
C TYR A 171 -3.02 2.35 -14.00
N PHE A 172 -3.86 2.54 -12.99
CA PHE A 172 -3.62 3.20 -11.70
C PHE A 172 -3.64 4.74 -11.67
N ALA A 173 -3.36 5.43 -12.78
CA ALA A 173 -3.46 6.90 -12.91
C ALA A 173 -3.73 7.32 -14.37
N ASP A 174 -3.91 8.63 -14.62
CA ASP A 174 -4.05 9.15 -15.99
C ASP A 174 -2.71 9.15 -16.73
N VAL A 175 -2.74 8.79 -18.01
CA VAL A 175 -1.59 8.86 -18.92
C VAL A 175 -1.30 10.34 -19.24
N PRO A 176 -0.08 10.86 -18.98
CA PRO A 176 0.31 12.23 -19.31
C PRO A 176 0.12 12.55 -20.80
N ALA A 177 -0.14 13.82 -21.14
CA ALA A 177 -0.46 14.22 -22.52
C ALA A 177 0.61 13.83 -23.57
N GLU A 178 1.91 13.89 -23.23
CA GLU A 178 2.97 13.46 -24.16
C GLU A 178 3.09 11.93 -24.23
N ALA A 179 2.97 11.24 -23.09
CA ALA A 179 2.90 9.78 -23.05
C ALA A 179 1.69 9.24 -23.84
N TYR A 180 0.56 9.93 -23.82
CA TYR A 180 -0.63 9.62 -24.61
C TYR A 180 -0.36 9.79 -26.12
N ARG A 181 0.34 10.86 -26.54
CA ARG A 181 0.77 11.05 -27.93
C ARG A 181 1.73 9.96 -28.39
N VAL A 182 2.65 9.52 -27.54
CA VAL A 182 3.57 8.40 -27.81
C VAL A 182 2.78 7.10 -27.94
N LEU A 183 2.04 6.71 -26.89
CA LEU A 183 1.18 5.52 -26.83
C LEU A 183 0.28 5.39 -28.05
N THR A 184 -0.49 6.42 -28.38
CA THR A 184 -1.43 6.41 -29.51
C THR A 184 -0.76 6.37 -30.89
N SER A 185 0.56 6.57 -30.96
CA SER A 185 1.38 6.50 -32.19
C SER A 185 2.17 5.19 -32.35
N LEU A 186 2.20 4.33 -31.32
CA LEU A 186 3.02 3.11 -31.30
C LEU A 186 2.70 2.17 -32.48
N LYS A 187 3.77 1.59 -33.02
CA LYS A 187 3.73 0.70 -34.18
C LYS A 187 3.22 -0.69 -33.83
N GLY A 188 2.57 -1.38 -34.76
CA GLY A 188 1.92 -2.67 -34.53
C GLY A 188 0.68 -2.66 -33.60
N VAL A 189 0.56 -1.71 -32.66
CA VAL A 189 -0.53 -1.66 -31.67
C VAL A 189 -1.89 -1.48 -32.34
N THR A 190 -2.90 -2.30 -32.00
CA THR A 190 -4.26 -2.21 -32.56
C THR A 190 -5.31 -1.73 -31.56
N GLY A 191 -5.03 -1.79 -30.26
CA GLY A 191 -5.89 -1.24 -29.22
C GLY A 191 -5.13 -0.62 -28.04
N PHE A 192 -5.77 0.31 -27.35
CA PHE A 192 -5.22 1.01 -26.20
C PHE A 192 -6.16 0.89 -25.00
N GLY A 193 -5.62 0.47 -23.85
CA GLY A 193 -6.35 0.35 -22.59
C GLY A 193 -5.99 1.46 -21.62
N PHE A 194 -7.01 1.99 -20.95
CA PHE A 194 -6.89 3.07 -19.97
C PHE A 194 -7.78 2.80 -18.76
N ASP A 195 -7.22 2.94 -17.56
CA ASP A 195 -7.98 3.06 -16.31
C ASP A 195 -8.80 4.36 -16.31
N LEU A 196 -10.12 4.25 -16.42
CA LEU A 196 -11.04 5.38 -16.39
C LEU A 196 -11.70 5.58 -15.01
N VAL A 197 -11.33 4.77 -14.01
CA VAL A 197 -11.78 4.90 -12.62
C VAL A 197 -10.87 5.88 -11.86
N ARG A 198 -9.54 5.70 -11.99
CA ARG A 198 -8.51 6.57 -11.41
C ARG A 198 -7.92 7.53 -12.45
N GLY A 199 -7.75 7.07 -13.69
CA GLY A 199 -7.17 7.87 -14.78
C GLY A 199 -8.20 8.66 -15.60
N ASN A 200 -9.32 9.09 -15.01
CA ASN A 200 -10.45 9.69 -15.72
C ASN A 200 -10.10 10.94 -16.56
N LYS A 201 -9.01 11.66 -16.23
CA LYS A 201 -8.47 12.78 -17.03
C LYS A 201 -8.09 12.36 -18.46
N SER A 202 -7.66 11.11 -18.66
CA SER A 202 -7.37 10.58 -20.00
C SER A 202 -8.62 10.52 -20.90
N THR A 203 -9.85 10.59 -20.36
CA THR A 203 -11.05 10.73 -21.20
C THR A 203 -11.07 12.03 -22.00
N ASP A 204 -10.46 13.11 -21.51
CA ASP A 204 -10.41 14.38 -22.24
C ASP A 204 -9.34 14.36 -23.34
N LEU A 205 -8.26 13.59 -23.16
CA LEU A 205 -7.30 13.30 -24.23
C LEU A 205 -7.94 12.44 -25.33
N ILE A 206 -8.72 11.43 -24.95
CA ILE A 206 -9.48 10.58 -25.89
C ILE A 206 -10.51 11.40 -26.68
N LYS A 207 -11.27 12.29 -26.02
CA LYS A 207 -12.20 13.24 -26.68
C LYS A 207 -11.46 14.25 -27.57
N GLY A 208 -10.27 14.69 -27.17
CA GLY A 208 -9.42 15.63 -27.92
C GLY A 208 -8.82 15.02 -29.20
N GLY A 209 -8.64 13.70 -29.23
CA GLY A 209 -8.31 12.95 -30.44
C GLY A 209 -7.87 11.52 -30.15
N PHE A 210 -8.56 10.55 -30.76
CA PHE A 210 -8.23 9.13 -30.69
C PHE A 210 -7.94 8.56 -32.09
N PRO A 211 -6.98 7.62 -32.28
CA PRO A 211 -6.62 7.16 -33.62
C PRO A 211 -7.71 6.32 -34.30
N THR A 212 -8.04 6.69 -35.54
CA THR A 212 -9.04 5.99 -36.36
C THR A 212 -8.71 4.51 -36.55
N GLY A 213 -9.70 3.64 -36.30
CA GLY A 213 -9.57 2.20 -36.54
C GLY A 213 -8.76 1.43 -35.49
N LYS A 214 -8.47 2.06 -34.33
CA LYS A 214 -7.93 1.37 -33.14
C LYS A 214 -9.06 1.07 -32.15
N TYR A 215 -8.88 0.05 -31.32
CA TYR A 215 -9.82 -0.29 -30.25
C TYR A 215 -9.54 0.51 -28.97
N LEU A 216 -10.58 0.95 -28.28
CA LEU A 216 -10.49 1.55 -26.94
C LEU A 216 -10.95 0.52 -25.89
N PHE A 217 -10.04 0.14 -24.99
CA PHE A 217 -10.34 -0.73 -23.85
C PHE A 217 -10.58 0.15 -22.61
N ALA A 218 -11.82 0.59 -22.46
CA ALA A 218 -12.26 1.46 -21.37
C ALA A 218 -12.29 0.71 -20.02
N GLY A 219 -11.28 0.92 -19.18
CA GLY A 219 -11.17 0.35 -17.84
C GLY A 219 -12.10 1.04 -16.84
N VAL A 220 -13.39 0.72 -16.91
CA VAL A 220 -14.48 1.36 -16.14
C VAL A 220 -14.95 0.55 -14.91
N VAL A 221 -14.43 -0.67 -14.72
CA VAL A 221 -14.71 -1.50 -13.53
C VAL A 221 -13.49 -1.44 -12.61
N ASP A 222 -13.70 -1.06 -11.36
CA ASP A 222 -12.63 -0.89 -10.37
C ASP A 222 -12.01 -2.25 -9.98
N GLY A 223 -10.78 -2.49 -10.41
CA GLY A 223 -9.98 -3.67 -10.03
C GLY A 223 -9.16 -3.48 -8.75
N ARG A 224 -9.25 -2.32 -8.09
CA ARG A 224 -8.49 -1.95 -6.88
C ARG A 224 -9.36 -1.88 -5.62
N ASN A 225 -10.67 -2.10 -5.72
CA ASN A 225 -11.62 -1.93 -4.60
C ASN A 225 -12.79 -2.93 -4.70
N ILE A 226 -13.55 -3.08 -3.61
CA ILE A 226 -14.62 -4.10 -3.48
C ILE A 226 -16.04 -3.59 -3.79
N TRP A 227 -16.18 -2.35 -4.24
CA TRP A 227 -17.49 -1.73 -4.44
C TRP A 227 -18.17 -2.24 -5.72
N ALA A 228 -19.46 -2.53 -5.61
CA ALA A 228 -20.29 -2.71 -6.79
C ALA A 228 -20.23 -1.45 -7.67
N ASN A 229 -19.81 -1.64 -8.92
CA ASN A 229 -19.74 -0.61 -9.95
C ASN A 229 -21.11 0.13 -10.07
N ASP A 230 -21.10 1.45 -10.23
CA ASP A 230 -22.32 2.19 -10.63
C ASP A 230 -22.51 2.03 -12.14
N LEU A 231 -23.40 1.10 -12.51
CA LEU A 231 -23.63 0.74 -13.89
C LEU A 231 -24.41 1.82 -14.65
N ALA A 232 -24.98 2.84 -13.98
CA ALA A 232 -25.58 3.98 -14.65
C ALA A 232 -24.50 5.02 -15.03
N GLU A 233 -23.59 5.32 -14.12
CA GLU A 233 -22.44 6.21 -14.37
C GLU A 233 -21.47 5.60 -15.40
N THR A 234 -21.11 4.33 -15.20
CA THR A 234 -20.28 3.55 -16.14
C THR A 234 -20.90 3.52 -17.53
N LEU A 235 -22.20 3.30 -17.60
CA LEU A 235 -22.91 3.29 -18.88
C LEU A 235 -23.00 4.69 -19.49
N SER A 236 -23.14 5.76 -18.71
CA SER A 236 -23.06 7.14 -19.22
C SER A 236 -21.69 7.42 -19.84
N THR A 237 -20.60 6.93 -19.23
CA THR A 237 -19.24 7.01 -19.79
C THR A 237 -19.13 6.18 -21.07
N LEU A 238 -19.65 4.95 -21.10
CA LEU A 238 -19.72 4.11 -22.30
C LEU A 238 -20.78 4.58 -23.33
N HIS A 239 -21.63 5.56 -23.02
CA HIS A 239 -22.57 6.20 -23.95
C HIS A 239 -21.96 7.43 -24.61
N ALA A 240 -21.13 8.17 -23.87
CA ALA A 240 -20.22 9.16 -24.45
C ALA A 240 -19.15 8.52 -25.36
N LEU A 241 -19.08 7.18 -25.41
CA LEU A 241 -18.20 6.39 -26.28
C LEU A 241 -18.97 5.58 -27.36
N GLU A 242 -19.99 4.76 -27.02
CA GLU A 242 -20.57 3.78 -27.98
C GLU A 242 -22.08 3.33 -27.84
N SER A 243 -22.78 3.54 -26.71
CA SER A 243 -24.27 3.53 -26.55
C SER A 243 -25.12 2.20 -26.65
N ILE A 244 -25.35 1.47 -25.53
CA ILE A 244 -26.39 0.39 -25.32
C ILE A 244 -26.84 0.36 -23.82
N ALA A 245 -28.04 -0.11 -23.40
CA ALA A 245 -28.48 -0.06 -21.97
C ALA A 245 -29.33 -1.23 -21.41
N PHE A 246 -29.11 -1.68 -20.15
CA PHE A 246 -30.02 -2.57 -19.35
C PHE A 246 -29.57 -2.80 -17.84
N PHE A 247 -29.92 -1.96 -16.84
CA PHE A 247 -29.37 -2.11 -15.45
C PHE A 247 -30.28 -1.75 -14.24
N SER A 248 -31.53 -2.23 -14.15
CA SER A 248 -32.46 -1.86 -13.05
C SER A 248 -32.01 -2.26 -11.62
N ALA A 249 -31.51 -3.49 -11.42
CA ALA A 249 -31.16 -4.00 -10.09
C ALA A 249 -29.94 -3.29 -9.46
N ASN A 250 -28.99 -2.84 -10.29
CA ASN A 250 -27.82 -2.08 -9.83
C ASN A 250 -28.21 -0.68 -9.37
N ALA A 251 -29.09 0.01 -10.12
CA ALA A 251 -29.60 1.32 -9.72
C ALA A 251 -30.30 1.26 -8.34
N ALA A 252 -31.04 0.19 -8.05
CA ALA A 252 -31.64 -0.03 -6.73
C ALA A 252 -30.58 -0.24 -5.63
N ALA A 253 -29.51 -0.99 -5.90
CA ALA A 253 -28.40 -1.16 -4.97
C ALA A 253 -27.69 0.18 -4.68
N GLN A 254 -27.34 0.95 -5.71
CA GLN A 254 -26.70 2.26 -5.55
C GLN A 254 -27.59 3.25 -4.81
N ALA A 255 -28.90 3.30 -5.11
CA ALA A 255 -29.85 4.11 -4.37
C ALA A 255 -29.92 3.71 -2.88
N SER A 256 -29.94 2.41 -2.57
CA SER A 256 -29.97 1.91 -1.18
C SER A 256 -28.73 2.28 -0.38
N ARG A 257 -27.53 2.31 -1.01
CA ARG A 257 -26.30 2.82 -0.38
C ARG A 257 -26.40 4.33 -0.13
N LYS A 258 -26.77 5.10 -1.17
CA LYS A 258 -26.87 6.56 -1.16
C LYS A 258 -27.94 7.10 -0.19
N SER A 259 -28.86 6.26 0.30
CA SER A 259 -29.89 6.62 1.29
C SER A 259 -29.74 5.92 2.66
N SER A 260 -28.61 5.25 2.93
CA SER A 260 -28.45 4.43 4.14
C SER A 260 -27.99 5.24 5.35
N LEU A 261 -28.76 5.21 6.45
CA LEU A 261 -28.35 5.74 7.76
C LEU A 261 -27.16 4.99 8.40
N ARG A 262 -26.70 3.89 7.78
CA ARG A 262 -25.43 3.24 8.16
C ARG A 262 -24.22 3.86 7.42
N VAL A 263 -24.46 4.56 6.32
CA VAL A 263 -23.44 5.21 5.48
C VAL A 263 -23.26 6.66 5.91
N THR A 264 -24.35 7.38 6.17
CA THR A 264 -24.33 8.82 6.50
C THR A 264 -24.66 9.10 7.96
N ASN A 265 -23.80 9.90 8.62
CA ASN A 265 -23.99 10.48 9.94
C ASN A 265 -23.71 12.00 9.87
N GLU A 266 -24.77 12.80 9.91
CA GLU A 266 -24.69 14.27 9.75
C GLU A 266 -23.78 14.94 10.78
N ALA A 267 -23.68 14.43 12.00
CA ALA A 267 -22.83 14.99 13.04
C ALA A 267 -21.34 14.78 12.72
N VAL A 268 -20.99 13.59 12.20
CA VAL A 268 -19.63 13.24 11.76
C VAL A 268 -19.24 14.05 10.53
N GLN A 269 -20.13 14.11 9.52
CA GLN A 269 -19.94 14.94 8.32
C GLN A 269 -19.70 16.41 8.67
N LYS A 270 -20.54 16.99 9.55
CA LYS A 270 -20.40 18.37 10.01
C LYS A 270 -19.10 18.60 10.80
N ALA A 271 -18.70 17.66 11.65
CA ALA A 271 -17.45 17.75 12.40
C ALA A 271 -16.22 17.70 11.48
N ALA A 272 -16.17 16.75 10.53
CA ALA A 272 -15.08 16.63 9.57
C ALA A 272 -14.99 17.84 8.61
N ALA A 273 -16.13 18.38 8.18
CA ALA A 273 -16.18 19.58 7.35
C ALA A 273 -15.68 20.84 8.11
N ALA A 274 -15.94 20.93 9.41
CA ALA A 274 -15.51 22.05 10.25
C ALA A 274 -13.99 22.11 10.49
N LEU A 275 -13.23 21.05 10.15
CA LEU A 275 -11.76 21.04 10.25
C LEU A 275 -11.07 21.78 9.09
N ARG A 276 -11.81 22.21 8.06
CA ARG A 276 -11.26 22.85 6.86
C ARG A 276 -10.85 24.30 7.13
N GLY A 277 -9.62 24.65 6.78
CA GLY A 277 -9.11 26.03 6.81
C GLY A 277 -8.42 26.45 8.12
N SER A 278 -8.26 25.55 9.09
CA SER A 278 -7.46 25.75 10.29
C SER A 278 -6.38 24.68 10.41
N ASP A 279 -5.17 25.06 10.81
CA ASP A 279 -3.96 24.24 10.65
C ASP A 279 -3.75 23.14 11.73
N HIS A 280 -4.53 23.18 12.82
CA HIS A 280 -4.54 22.18 13.90
C HIS A 280 -3.16 21.87 14.54
N CYS A 281 -2.25 22.84 14.63
CA CYS A 281 -1.01 22.71 15.40
C CYS A 281 -1.24 22.63 16.91
N ARG A 282 -0.23 22.15 17.64
CA ARG A 282 -0.14 22.31 19.10
C ARG A 282 0.04 23.80 19.47
N ALA A 283 -0.40 24.19 20.66
CA ALA A 283 -0.39 25.59 21.11
C ALA A 283 1.01 26.16 21.42
N ARG A 284 2.04 25.30 21.54
CA ARG A 284 3.44 25.65 21.76
C ARG A 284 4.33 24.93 20.75
N PRO A 285 5.43 25.55 20.29
CA PRO A 285 6.41 24.90 19.43
C PRO A 285 7.12 23.77 20.18
N VAL A 286 7.56 22.74 19.44
CA VAL A 286 8.11 21.50 19.99
C VAL A 286 9.21 21.69 21.05
N SER A 287 10.13 22.63 20.85
CA SER A 287 11.19 22.92 21.82
C SER A 287 10.65 23.31 23.21
N ALA A 288 9.58 24.09 23.27
CA ALA A 288 8.93 24.49 24.52
C ALA A 288 8.06 23.37 25.13
N ARG A 289 7.62 22.39 24.32
CA ARG A 289 6.92 21.19 24.80
C ARG A 289 7.90 20.18 25.38
N LEU A 290 9.01 19.91 24.69
CA LEU A 290 10.12 19.10 25.19
C LEU A 290 10.62 19.61 26.55
N ASP A 291 10.73 20.93 26.71
CA ASP A 291 11.07 21.59 27.96
C ASP A 291 10.08 21.27 29.11
N ALA A 292 8.78 21.11 28.81
CA ALA A 292 7.74 20.78 29.77
C ALA A 292 7.60 19.26 30.02
N GLN A 293 7.85 18.45 28.99
CA GLN A 293 7.89 16.98 29.05
C GLN A 293 9.07 16.50 29.88
N GLN A 294 10.27 17.03 29.65
CA GLN A 294 11.48 16.67 30.40
C GLN A 294 11.32 16.94 31.91
N LYS A 295 10.64 18.03 32.29
CA LYS A 295 10.34 18.36 33.70
C LYS A 295 9.33 17.40 34.37
N LYS A 296 8.61 16.59 33.60
CA LYS A 296 7.57 15.66 34.08
C LYS A 296 7.97 14.20 33.96
N LEU A 297 8.62 13.82 32.86
CA LEU A 297 9.09 12.47 32.59
C LEU A 297 10.48 12.20 33.21
N ASN A 298 11.30 13.25 33.41
CA ASN A 298 12.62 13.17 34.05
C ASN A 298 13.54 12.08 33.45
N LEU A 299 13.53 11.96 32.12
CA LEU A 299 14.31 10.96 31.38
C LEU A 299 15.81 11.28 31.39
N PRO A 300 16.71 10.30 31.23
CA PRO A 300 18.13 10.56 31.03
C PRO A 300 18.40 11.21 29.67
N VAL A 301 19.64 11.63 29.45
CA VAL A 301 20.08 12.33 28.21
C VAL A 301 19.95 11.45 26.95
N ILE A 302 20.04 10.13 27.12
CA ILE A 302 19.80 9.14 26.05
C ILE A 302 18.78 8.13 26.62
N PRO A 303 17.47 8.37 26.45
CA PRO A 303 16.44 7.47 26.95
C PRO A 303 16.30 6.23 26.07
N THR A 304 16.04 5.11 26.72
CA THR A 304 15.79 3.81 26.10
C THR A 304 14.28 3.52 26.02
N THR A 305 13.87 2.89 24.92
CA THR A 305 12.48 2.47 24.69
C THR A 305 12.44 1.42 23.58
N VAL A 306 11.27 0.82 23.36
CA VAL A 306 10.98 -0.05 22.20
C VAL A 306 9.80 0.50 21.41
N ILE A 307 9.53 -0.08 20.23
CA ILE A 307 8.51 0.43 19.31
C ILE A 307 7.09 0.22 19.85
N GLY A 308 6.70 -1.02 20.17
CA GLY A 308 5.31 -1.35 20.54
C GLY A 308 5.12 -2.83 20.89
N SER A 309 4.97 -3.68 19.89
CA SER A 309 4.69 -5.10 20.06
C SER A 309 5.85 -5.91 20.68
N PHE A 310 5.50 -6.92 21.49
CA PHE A 310 6.39 -7.96 21.98
C PHE A 310 6.12 -9.30 21.27
N PRO A 311 7.01 -10.32 21.39
CA PRO A 311 6.87 -11.58 20.64
C PRO A 311 5.57 -12.33 20.94
N GLN A 312 4.70 -12.49 19.93
CA GLN A 312 3.48 -13.29 20.05
C GLN A 312 3.80 -14.78 20.26
N THR A 313 3.63 -15.25 21.49
CA THR A 313 3.83 -16.65 21.88
C THR A 313 2.72 -17.58 21.35
N GLU A 314 3.00 -18.89 21.31
CA GLU A 314 1.98 -19.91 20.98
C GLU A 314 0.80 -19.86 21.96
N GLU A 315 1.06 -19.60 23.25
CA GLU A 315 0.04 -19.44 24.28
C GLU A 315 -0.85 -18.22 24.02
N LEU A 316 -0.26 -17.07 23.68
CA LEU A 316 -1.03 -15.87 23.37
C LEU A 316 -1.92 -16.08 22.14
N ARG A 317 -1.38 -16.70 21.07
CA ARG A 317 -2.16 -17.06 19.87
C ARG A 317 -3.28 -18.04 20.18
N ARG A 318 -3.04 -19.03 21.06
CA ARG A 318 -4.06 -19.98 21.53
C ARG A 318 -5.20 -19.26 22.23
N VAL A 319 -4.90 -18.36 23.17
CA VAL A 319 -5.89 -17.54 23.89
C VAL A 319 -6.72 -16.67 22.95
N HIS A 320 -6.11 -16.08 21.91
CA HIS A 320 -6.83 -15.34 20.87
C HIS A 320 -7.80 -16.22 20.07
N CYS A 321 -7.36 -17.41 19.63
CA CYS A 321 -8.24 -18.35 18.95
C CYS A 321 -9.39 -18.82 19.85
N GLU A 322 -9.08 -19.21 21.09
CA GLU A 322 -10.08 -19.65 22.08
C GLU A 322 -11.13 -18.57 22.38
N TYR A 323 -10.74 -17.29 22.46
CA TYR A 323 -11.68 -16.19 22.64
C TYR A 323 -12.53 -15.93 21.38
N LYS A 324 -11.90 -15.93 20.20
CA LYS A 324 -12.56 -15.71 18.90
C LYS A 324 -13.60 -16.79 18.58
N ASP A 325 -13.29 -18.04 18.89
CA ASP A 325 -14.18 -19.20 18.76
C ASP A 325 -15.17 -19.34 19.93
N LYS A 326 -15.13 -18.41 20.90
CA LYS A 326 -16.02 -18.31 22.08
C LYS A 326 -15.93 -19.51 23.03
N MET A 327 -14.74 -20.11 23.10
CA MET A 327 -14.38 -21.20 24.00
C MET A 327 -14.02 -20.69 25.41
N ILE A 328 -13.57 -19.43 25.52
CA ILE A 328 -13.34 -18.72 26.79
C ILE A 328 -14.13 -17.40 26.85
N SER A 329 -14.40 -16.93 28.06
CA SER A 329 -15.11 -15.66 28.31
C SER A 329 -14.22 -14.42 28.14
N GLU A 330 -14.85 -13.24 28.01
CA GLU A 330 -14.16 -11.94 28.01
C GLU A 330 -13.36 -11.72 29.31
N GLU A 331 -13.88 -12.17 30.47
CA GLU A 331 -13.16 -12.07 31.76
C GLU A 331 -11.89 -12.93 31.77
N GLU A 332 -11.93 -14.13 31.19
CA GLU A 332 -10.78 -15.03 31.07
C GLU A 332 -9.74 -14.51 30.08
N PHE A 333 -10.19 -13.98 28.93
CA PHE A 333 -9.32 -13.30 27.97
C PHE A 333 -8.63 -12.08 28.59
N VAL A 334 -9.39 -11.17 29.22
CA VAL A 334 -8.84 -9.98 29.91
C VAL A 334 -7.84 -10.38 30.99
N LYS A 335 -8.10 -11.45 31.73
CA LYS A 335 -7.18 -12.00 32.75
C LYS A 335 -5.89 -12.55 32.14
N ALA A 336 -5.97 -13.26 31.01
CA ALA A 336 -4.79 -13.79 30.31
C ALA A 336 -3.92 -12.65 29.75
N ILE A 337 -4.53 -11.70 29.03
CA ILE A 337 -3.85 -10.50 28.51
C ILE A 337 -3.20 -9.69 29.63
N LYS A 338 -3.88 -9.53 30.78
CA LYS A 338 -3.33 -8.84 31.97
C LYS A 338 -2.05 -9.47 32.50
N GLU A 339 -1.98 -10.80 32.58
CA GLU A 339 -0.78 -11.49 33.05
C GLU A 339 0.35 -11.44 32.01
N GLU A 340 0.05 -11.33 30.70
CA GLU A 340 1.07 -11.10 29.67
C GLU A 340 1.65 -9.68 29.74
N ILE A 341 0.81 -8.64 29.83
CA ILE A 341 1.23 -7.24 30.05
C ILE A 341 2.16 -7.15 31.27
N LYS A 342 1.83 -7.86 32.35
CA LYS A 342 2.63 -7.92 33.59
C LYS A 342 4.00 -8.60 33.41
N LYS A 343 4.12 -9.63 32.54
CA LYS A 343 5.43 -10.19 32.17
C LYS A 343 6.24 -9.16 31.38
N VAL A 344 5.61 -8.49 30.40
CA VAL A 344 6.25 -7.51 29.52
C VAL A 344 6.74 -6.28 30.29
N VAL A 345 5.94 -5.73 31.20
CA VAL A 345 6.36 -4.62 32.09
C VAL A 345 7.55 -5.05 32.96
N LYS A 346 7.43 -6.17 33.69
CA LYS A 346 8.51 -6.66 34.55
C LYS A 346 9.82 -6.92 33.80
N LEU A 347 9.75 -7.49 32.59
CA LEU A 347 10.93 -7.75 31.76
C LEU A 347 11.64 -6.46 31.34
N GLN A 348 10.90 -5.38 31.06
CA GLN A 348 11.50 -4.09 30.72
C GLN A 348 12.09 -3.38 31.95
N GLU A 349 11.47 -3.54 33.13
CA GLU A 349 12.05 -3.08 34.40
C GLU A 349 13.34 -3.85 34.75
N GLU A 350 13.40 -5.16 34.47
CA GLU A 350 14.62 -5.99 34.61
C GLU A 350 15.70 -5.69 33.55
N LEU A 351 15.42 -4.80 32.59
CA LEU A 351 16.32 -4.33 31.55
C LEU A 351 16.63 -2.81 31.67
N ASP A 352 16.22 -2.17 32.77
CA ASP A 352 16.40 -0.73 33.04
C ASP A 352 15.88 0.20 31.90
N ILE A 353 14.77 -0.18 31.23
CA ILE A 353 14.20 0.62 30.12
C ILE A 353 13.47 1.87 30.65
N ASP A 354 13.78 3.04 30.08
CA ASP A 354 13.28 4.34 30.56
C ASP A 354 11.79 4.59 30.23
N VAL A 355 11.34 4.20 29.03
CA VAL A 355 9.96 4.39 28.58
C VAL A 355 9.41 3.07 28.03
N LEU A 356 8.40 2.52 28.71
CA LEU A 356 7.91 1.17 28.50
C LEU A 356 6.76 1.10 27.49
N VAL A 357 6.49 -0.10 27.00
CA VAL A 357 5.26 -0.47 26.27
C VAL A 357 4.51 -1.58 27.03
N HIS A 358 3.23 -1.77 26.74
CA HIS A 358 2.47 -2.93 27.24
C HIS A 358 2.63 -4.19 26.38
N GLY A 359 3.32 -4.10 25.24
CA GLY A 359 3.64 -5.21 24.33
C GLY A 359 2.57 -5.56 23.30
N GLU A 360 1.45 -4.83 23.31
CA GLU A 360 0.28 -5.04 22.43
C GLU A 360 -0.27 -6.49 22.38
N PRO A 361 -0.26 -7.29 23.48
CA PRO A 361 -0.72 -8.68 23.43
C PRO A 361 -2.21 -8.82 23.11
N GLU A 362 -3.02 -7.76 23.26
CA GLU A 362 -4.42 -7.74 22.85
C GLU A 362 -4.64 -7.68 21.32
N ARG A 363 -3.57 -7.51 20.50
CA ARG A 363 -3.68 -7.19 19.07
C ARG A 363 -3.16 -8.32 18.18
N ASN A 364 -3.95 -8.65 17.16
CA ASN A 364 -3.55 -9.55 16.07
C ASN A 364 -3.05 -8.78 14.84
N ASP A 365 -3.68 -7.64 14.53
CA ASP A 365 -3.35 -6.73 13.43
C ASP A 365 -3.64 -5.28 13.85
N MET A 366 -2.84 -4.33 13.37
CA MET A 366 -2.86 -2.93 13.83
C MET A 366 -3.95 -2.06 13.18
N VAL A 367 -4.72 -2.56 12.20
CA VAL A 367 -5.85 -1.85 11.60
C VAL A 367 -7.18 -2.57 11.85
N GLU A 368 -7.20 -3.90 11.87
CA GLU A 368 -8.37 -4.69 12.31
C GLU A 368 -8.74 -4.37 13.76
N TYR A 369 -7.78 -4.29 14.69
CA TYR A 369 -8.05 -3.98 16.12
C TYR A 369 -8.81 -2.66 16.33
N PHE A 370 -8.45 -1.60 15.60
CA PHE A 370 -9.16 -0.31 15.70
C PHE A 370 -10.47 -0.34 14.91
N GLY A 371 -10.47 -0.91 13.71
CA GLY A 371 -11.66 -0.98 12.87
C GLY A 371 -12.81 -1.76 13.52
N GLU A 372 -12.53 -2.85 14.26
CA GLU A 372 -13.55 -3.63 14.99
C GLU A 372 -14.28 -2.80 16.07
N GLN A 373 -13.66 -1.70 16.51
CA GLN A 373 -14.17 -0.81 17.55
C GLN A 373 -14.71 0.52 17.00
N LEU A 374 -14.60 0.76 15.69
CA LEU A 374 -15.05 2.00 15.03
C LEU A 374 -16.36 1.80 14.27
N SER A 375 -17.22 2.82 14.31
CA SER A 375 -18.38 2.89 13.41
C SER A 375 -17.93 3.07 11.96
N GLY A 376 -18.74 2.60 11.00
CA GLY A 376 -18.45 2.69 9.57
C GLY A 376 -17.57 1.57 9.01
N PHE A 377 -17.04 0.68 9.84
CA PHE A 377 -16.22 -0.47 9.44
C PHE A 377 -17.02 -1.79 9.32
N ALA A 378 -16.64 -2.63 8.35
CA ALA A 378 -17.10 -4.01 8.20
C ALA A 378 -15.94 -4.95 7.87
N PHE A 379 -16.09 -6.21 8.24
CA PHE A 379 -15.06 -7.24 8.16
C PHE A 379 -15.50 -8.40 7.28
N THR A 380 -14.57 -8.94 6.50
CA THR A 380 -14.80 -10.14 5.69
C THR A 380 -14.26 -11.38 6.40
N ILE A 381 -14.82 -12.55 6.05
CA ILE A 381 -14.26 -13.85 6.47
C ILE A 381 -13.22 -14.34 5.44
N ASN A 382 -13.53 -14.17 4.15
CA ASN A 382 -12.76 -14.73 3.03
C ASN A 382 -12.29 -13.67 2.00
N GLY A 383 -12.35 -12.37 2.33
CA GLY A 383 -11.91 -11.28 1.44
C GLY A 383 -10.40 -11.09 1.47
N TRP A 384 -9.66 -12.13 1.10
CA TRP A 384 -8.20 -12.16 1.07
C TRP A 384 -7.65 -11.52 -0.21
N VAL A 385 -6.55 -10.77 -0.06
CA VAL A 385 -5.80 -10.13 -1.14
C VAL A 385 -4.34 -10.55 -0.99
N GLN A 386 -3.71 -11.02 -2.07
CA GLN A 386 -2.28 -11.32 -2.09
C GLN A 386 -1.47 -10.04 -1.85
N SER A 387 -0.53 -10.08 -0.90
CA SER A 387 0.35 -8.94 -0.59
C SER A 387 1.79 -9.20 -1.04
N TYR A 388 2.32 -10.40 -0.81
CA TYR A 388 3.62 -10.83 -1.35
C TYR A 388 3.73 -12.35 -1.33
N GLY A 389 4.15 -12.98 -2.43
CA GLY A 389 4.31 -14.43 -2.50
C GLY A 389 3.02 -15.17 -2.13
N SER A 390 3.06 -15.97 -1.05
CA SER A 390 1.88 -16.66 -0.49
C SER A 390 1.24 -15.94 0.71
N HIS A 391 1.76 -14.78 1.13
CA HIS A 391 1.19 -13.99 2.21
C HIS A 391 0.03 -13.13 1.69
N CYS A 392 -1.15 -13.31 2.30
CA CYS A 392 -2.38 -12.61 1.98
C CYS A 392 -2.85 -11.76 3.16
N VAL A 393 -3.30 -10.55 2.88
CA VAL A 393 -3.93 -9.63 3.84
C VAL A 393 -5.44 -9.64 3.68
N LYS A 394 -6.17 -9.27 4.74
CA LYS A 394 -7.64 -9.31 4.79
C LYS A 394 -8.18 -7.95 5.22
N LEU A 395 -8.04 -6.96 4.34
CA LEU A 395 -8.24 -5.54 4.64
C LEU A 395 -9.67 -5.26 5.15
N PRO A 396 -9.86 -4.43 6.19
CA PRO A 396 -11.18 -3.97 6.62
C PRO A 396 -11.87 -3.12 5.54
N ILE A 397 -13.20 -3.03 5.59
CA ILE A 397 -14.00 -2.24 4.65
C ILE A 397 -14.57 -1.04 5.39
N ILE A 398 -14.18 0.18 5.01
CA ILE A 398 -14.84 1.41 5.46
C ILE A 398 -16.02 1.65 4.52
N TYR A 399 -17.24 1.44 4.99
CA TYR A 399 -18.47 1.56 4.19
C TYR A 399 -19.29 2.82 4.48
N GLY A 400 -18.99 3.54 5.57
CA GLY A 400 -19.79 4.67 6.05
C GLY A 400 -18.97 5.65 6.88
N ASP A 401 -19.67 6.61 7.51
CA ASP A 401 -19.05 7.67 8.29
C ASP A 401 -18.42 7.15 9.59
N VAL A 402 -17.12 7.43 9.78
CA VAL A 402 -16.32 6.87 10.88
C VAL A 402 -16.50 7.67 12.17
N SER A 403 -16.70 6.97 13.29
CA SER A 403 -16.73 7.56 14.63
C SER A 403 -16.43 6.53 15.72
N ARG A 404 -15.83 6.98 16.83
CA ARG A 404 -15.49 6.16 17.99
C ARG A 404 -16.67 6.10 18.99
N PRO A 405 -17.32 4.94 19.20
CA PRO A 405 -18.45 4.82 20.13
C PRO A 405 -18.03 4.61 21.60
N LYS A 406 -16.81 4.11 21.85
CA LYS A 406 -16.25 3.78 23.17
C LYS A 406 -14.71 3.90 23.15
N PRO A 407 -14.03 4.07 24.30
CA PRO A 407 -12.57 3.92 24.38
C PRO A 407 -12.07 2.55 23.91
N MET A 408 -10.89 2.52 23.29
CA MET A 408 -10.38 1.38 22.52
C MET A 408 -9.07 0.78 23.07
N THR A 409 -8.20 1.59 23.68
CA THR A 409 -6.89 1.18 24.22
C THR A 409 -6.67 1.60 25.67
N VAL A 410 -7.47 2.55 26.18
CA VAL A 410 -7.40 3.05 27.58
C VAL A 410 -7.36 1.92 28.62
N LEU A 411 -8.14 0.83 28.45
CA LEU A 411 -8.14 -0.30 29.38
C LEU A 411 -6.74 -0.91 29.56
N TRP A 412 -6.06 -1.25 28.46
CA TRP A 412 -4.77 -1.91 28.47
C TRP A 412 -3.64 -0.95 28.85
N SER A 413 -3.67 0.28 28.33
CA SER A 413 -2.66 1.30 28.64
C SER A 413 -2.68 1.69 30.12
N THR A 414 -3.86 1.89 30.72
CA THR A 414 -3.98 2.20 32.16
C THR A 414 -3.61 1.00 33.02
N MET A 415 -3.99 -0.22 32.60
CA MET A 415 -3.60 -1.44 33.29
C MET A 415 -2.08 -1.60 33.33
N ALA A 416 -1.37 -1.38 32.22
CA ALA A 416 0.08 -1.41 32.16
C ALA A 416 0.72 -0.29 33.00
N GLN A 417 0.25 0.96 32.84
CA GLN A 417 0.78 2.09 33.61
C GLN A 417 0.55 1.95 35.13
N SER A 418 -0.44 1.17 35.57
CA SER A 418 -0.67 0.86 36.99
C SER A 418 0.29 -0.17 37.60
N MET A 419 1.12 -0.83 36.78
CA MET A 419 2.07 -1.87 37.23
C MET A 419 3.49 -1.35 37.49
N THR A 420 3.84 -0.15 37.02
CA THR A 420 5.20 0.41 37.04
C THR A 420 5.18 1.89 37.46
N ALA A 421 6.34 2.39 37.89
CA ALA A 421 6.59 3.82 38.05
C ALA A 421 7.11 4.50 36.76
N CYS A 422 7.61 3.73 35.79
CA CYS A 422 8.12 4.26 34.52
C CYS A 422 6.97 4.75 33.61
N PRO A 423 7.19 5.74 32.74
CA PRO A 423 6.21 6.14 31.73
C PRO A 423 5.91 4.98 30.76
N VAL A 424 4.63 4.65 30.58
CA VAL A 424 4.17 3.67 29.57
C VAL A 424 3.58 4.38 28.36
N LYS A 425 3.95 3.95 27.15
CA LYS A 425 3.36 4.42 25.89
C LYS A 425 1.90 3.95 25.73
N GLY A 426 1.00 4.87 25.46
CA GLY A 426 -0.30 4.55 24.84
C GLY A 426 -0.10 4.33 23.34
N MET A 427 -0.31 3.10 22.86
CA MET A 427 -0.10 2.72 21.46
C MET A 427 -1.37 2.92 20.62
N LEU A 428 -1.26 3.66 19.51
CA LEU A 428 -2.31 3.94 18.53
C LEU A 428 -1.80 3.83 17.09
N THR A 429 -2.68 3.49 16.16
CA THR A 429 -2.40 3.56 14.72
C THR A 429 -3.01 4.82 14.13
N GLY A 430 -2.26 5.50 13.26
CA GLY A 430 -2.65 6.78 12.70
C GLY A 430 -3.76 6.70 11.64
N PRO A 431 -4.50 7.81 11.43
CA PRO A 431 -5.66 7.85 10.55
C PRO A 431 -5.32 7.58 9.07
N VAL A 432 -4.12 7.91 8.60
CA VAL A 432 -3.70 7.67 7.22
C VAL A 432 -3.43 6.18 6.99
N THR A 433 -2.87 5.49 7.98
CA THR A 433 -2.60 4.04 7.94
C THR A 433 -3.87 3.22 8.02
N ILE A 434 -4.80 3.58 8.92
CA ILE A 434 -6.13 2.97 8.98
C ILE A 434 -6.88 3.15 7.64
N LEU A 435 -6.72 4.30 6.97
CA LEU A 435 -7.30 4.58 5.65
C LEU A 435 -6.59 3.84 4.50
N ASN A 436 -5.27 3.72 4.53
CA ASN A 436 -4.49 3.13 3.42
C ASN A 436 -4.52 1.60 3.44
N TRP A 437 -4.62 0.97 4.61
CA TRP A 437 -4.81 -0.49 4.75
C TRP A 437 -6.27 -0.90 4.97
N SER A 438 -7.21 -0.12 4.43
CA SER A 438 -8.64 -0.47 4.33
C SER A 438 -9.15 -0.34 2.90
N PHE A 439 -10.14 -1.15 2.53
CA PHE A 439 -11.00 -0.88 1.39
C PHE A 439 -11.89 0.33 1.68
N VAL A 440 -11.41 1.51 1.29
CA VAL A 440 -12.11 2.78 1.51
C VAL A 440 -13.32 2.90 0.59
N ARG A 441 -14.43 3.41 1.15
CA ARG A 441 -15.61 3.87 0.41
C ARG A 441 -15.25 4.80 -0.76
N ASN A 442 -15.84 4.55 -1.93
CA ASN A 442 -15.62 5.31 -3.16
C ASN A 442 -16.67 6.40 -3.46
N ASP A 443 -17.54 6.73 -2.50
CA ASP A 443 -18.61 7.74 -2.63
C ASP A 443 -18.27 9.11 -2.02
N GLN A 444 -17.08 9.28 -1.43
CA GLN A 444 -16.54 10.57 -0.97
C GLN A 444 -15.00 10.59 -1.10
N PRO A 445 -14.35 11.78 -1.18
CA PRO A 445 -12.89 11.90 -1.22
C PRO A 445 -12.17 11.24 -0.04
N ARG A 446 -11.02 10.59 -0.29
CA ARG A 446 -10.20 9.92 0.76
C ARG A 446 -9.92 10.82 1.97
N LEU A 447 -9.64 12.10 1.75
CA LEU A 447 -9.35 13.09 2.81
C LEU A 447 -10.52 13.29 3.78
N GLU A 448 -11.77 13.18 3.31
CA GLU A 448 -12.96 13.37 4.16
C GLU A 448 -13.08 12.19 5.12
N THR A 449 -12.92 10.96 4.61
CA THR A 449 -12.84 9.75 5.45
C THR A 449 -11.65 9.80 6.41
N CYS A 450 -10.49 10.32 5.97
CA CYS A 450 -9.32 10.45 6.84
C CYS A 450 -9.56 11.40 8.02
N TYR A 451 -10.21 12.54 7.79
CA TYR A 451 -10.59 13.48 8.86
C TYR A 451 -11.60 12.89 9.86
N GLN A 452 -12.50 12.01 9.41
CA GLN A 452 -13.40 11.27 10.31
C GLN A 452 -12.63 10.29 11.22
N ILE A 453 -11.67 9.53 10.66
CA ILE A 453 -10.78 8.66 11.45
C ILE A 453 -9.92 9.50 12.40
N ALA A 454 -9.38 10.64 11.94
CA ALA A 454 -8.55 11.52 12.75
C ALA A 454 -9.31 12.07 13.98
N LEU A 455 -10.60 12.40 13.85
CA LEU A 455 -11.46 12.75 14.98
C LEU A 455 -11.67 11.57 15.95
N ALA A 456 -11.90 10.37 15.42
CA ALA A 456 -12.08 9.17 16.23
C ALA A 456 -10.82 8.81 17.05
N ILE A 457 -9.62 8.96 16.45
CA ILE A 457 -8.34 8.79 17.14
C ILE A 457 -8.06 9.96 18.11
N LYS A 458 -8.46 11.19 17.79
CA LYS A 458 -8.32 12.35 18.68
C LYS A 458 -9.03 12.17 20.01
N ASP A 459 -10.23 11.61 20.00
CA ASP A 459 -10.96 11.32 21.23
C ASP A 459 -10.28 10.23 22.07
N GLU A 460 -9.60 9.26 21.44
CA GLU A 460 -8.80 8.24 22.13
C GLU A 460 -7.52 8.81 22.74
N VAL A 461 -6.78 9.65 22.01
CA VAL A 461 -5.62 10.41 22.54
C VAL A 461 -6.03 11.24 23.76
N GLY A 462 -7.18 11.92 23.66
CA GLY A 462 -7.74 12.71 24.74
C GLY A 462 -8.15 11.87 25.96
N ASP A 463 -8.67 10.66 25.79
CA ASP A 463 -9.04 9.77 26.89
C ASP A 463 -7.83 9.07 27.53
N LEU A 464 -6.82 8.66 26.75
CA LEU A 464 -5.53 8.17 27.26
C LEU A 464 -4.87 9.22 28.17
N GLU A 465 -4.84 10.49 27.75
CA GLU A 465 -4.26 11.55 28.56
C GLU A 465 -5.08 11.84 29.84
N LYS A 466 -6.42 11.82 29.77
CA LYS A 466 -7.29 11.93 30.97
C LYS A 466 -7.04 10.79 31.95
N ALA A 467 -6.75 9.60 31.44
CA ALA A 467 -6.49 8.40 32.23
C ALA A 467 -5.04 8.30 32.76
N GLY A 468 -4.22 9.33 32.54
CA GLY A 468 -2.87 9.45 33.12
C GLY A 468 -1.72 9.07 32.19
N ILE A 469 -1.99 8.55 30.99
CA ILE A 469 -0.95 8.20 30.01
C ILE A 469 -0.27 9.49 29.52
N ASN A 470 1.05 9.52 29.51
CA ASN A 470 1.82 10.76 29.29
C ASN A 470 2.81 10.70 28.13
N VAL A 471 3.02 9.50 27.57
CA VAL A 471 3.65 9.28 26.27
C VAL A 471 2.62 8.55 25.41
N ILE A 472 2.30 9.07 24.22
CA ILE A 472 1.32 8.47 23.31
C ILE A 472 1.99 8.35 21.95
N GLN A 473 2.05 7.13 21.42
CA GLN A 473 2.63 6.82 20.12
C GLN A 473 1.52 6.60 19.11
N ILE A 474 1.61 7.29 17.97
CA ILE A 474 0.61 7.26 16.89
C ILE A 474 1.37 6.92 15.61
N ASP A 475 1.27 5.67 15.16
CA ASP A 475 2.14 5.16 14.10
C ASP A 475 1.51 5.26 12.72
N GLU A 476 2.25 5.87 11.79
CA GLU A 476 1.81 6.11 10.41
C GLU A 476 2.63 5.30 9.39
N ALA A 477 2.70 3.99 9.65
CA ALA A 477 3.37 2.99 8.81
C ALA A 477 3.09 3.15 7.30
N ALA A 478 1.85 3.45 6.92
CA ALA A 478 1.44 3.54 5.52
C ALA A 478 1.38 4.98 4.97
N LEU A 479 1.98 5.98 5.64
CA LEU A 479 1.96 7.39 5.19
C LEU A 479 2.45 7.53 3.74
N ARG A 480 3.53 6.83 3.38
CA ARG A 480 4.14 6.86 2.03
C ARG A 480 3.42 5.96 1.01
N GLU A 481 2.49 5.09 1.43
CA GLU A 481 1.81 4.14 0.54
C GLU A 481 0.66 4.74 -0.27
N GLY A 482 -0.09 5.68 0.32
CA GLY A 482 -1.16 6.41 -0.38
C GLY A 482 -0.69 7.54 -1.30
N LEU A 483 0.63 7.67 -1.48
CA LEU A 483 1.29 8.82 -2.10
C LEU A 483 1.13 8.76 -3.64
N PRO A 484 0.50 9.76 -4.29
CA PRO A 484 0.17 9.71 -5.73
C PRO A 484 1.37 9.49 -6.66
N LEU A 485 1.13 8.69 -7.72
CA LEU A 485 2.13 8.39 -8.77
C LEU A 485 2.58 9.64 -9.56
N ARG A 486 1.72 10.67 -9.64
CA ARG A 486 2.00 11.93 -10.33
C ARG A 486 2.55 12.96 -9.35
N LYS A 487 3.76 13.47 -9.60
CA LYS A 487 4.53 14.34 -8.69
C LYS A 487 3.77 15.61 -8.32
N SER A 488 2.96 16.16 -9.23
CA SER A 488 2.12 17.33 -8.99
C SER A 488 1.01 17.13 -7.97
N GLU A 489 0.60 15.90 -7.67
CA GLU A 489 -0.50 15.58 -6.75
C GLU A 489 -0.01 15.22 -5.34
N GLN A 490 1.30 14.96 -5.19
CA GLN A 490 1.93 14.50 -3.95
C GLN A 490 1.79 15.54 -2.83
N SER A 491 2.02 16.82 -3.13
CA SER A 491 1.86 17.92 -2.16
C SER A 491 0.43 18.05 -1.62
N PHE A 492 -0.59 17.74 -2.43
CA PHE A 492 -1.98 17.75 -1.99
C PHE A 492 -2.27 16.58 -1.05
N TYR A 493 -1.80 15.38 -1.39
CA TYR A 493 -1.88 14.19 -0.53
C TYR A 493 -1.21 14.42 0.82
N LEU A 494 0.07 14.81 0.79
CA LEU A 494 0.88 15.01 1.99
C LEU A 494 0.27 16.07 2.91
N ASN A 495 -0.27 17.16 2.35
CA ASN A 495 -0.93 18.20 3.14
C ASN A 495 -2.12 17.66 3.96
N TRP A 496 -3.07 16.93 3.34
CA TRP A 496 -4.21 16.41 4.11
C TRP A 496 -3.85 15.21 4.99
N ALA A 497 -2.85 14.41 4.60
CA ALA A 497 -2.36 13.28 5.40
C ALA A 497 -1.71 13.77 6.71
N VAL A 498 -0.76 14.71 6.61
CA VAL A 498 -0.10 15.35 7.76
C VAL A 498 -1.09 16.15 8.61
N HIS A 499 -2.04 16.86 7.98
CA HIS A 499 -3.10 17.53 8.71
C HIS A 499 -3.98 16.53 9.50
N SER A 500 -4.32 15.39 8.90
CA SER A 500 -5.06 14.30 9.59
C SER A 500 -4.29 13.79 10.80
N PHE A 501 -2.97 13.61 10.68
CA PHE A 501 -2.12 13.27 11.81
C PHE A 501 -2.18 14.35 12.91
N ARG A 502 -1.94 15.63 12.58
CA ARG A 502 -2.00 16.74 13.57
C ARG A 502 -3.34 16.83 14.28
N ILE A 503 -4.46 16.62 13.57
CA ILE A 503 -5.82 16.60 14.16
C ILE A 503 -5.92 15.62 15.34
N THR A 504 -5.23 14.46 15.31
CA THR A 504 -5.26 13.45 16.39
C THR A 504 -4.76 13.99 17.74
N ASN A 505 -3.75 14.85 17.74
CA ASN A 505 -3.02 15.21 18.96
C ASN A 505 -2.99 16.72 19.26
N CYS A 506 -3.53 17.55 18.36
CA CYS A 506 -3.63 19.01 18.52
C CYS A 506 -4.18 19.49 19.88
N GLY A 507 -5.03 18.69 20.53
CA GLY A 507 -5.64 19.00 21.83
C GLY A 507 -4.90 18.49 23.07
N ALA A 508 -3.78 17.78 22.92
CA ALA A 508 -3.00 17.27 24.06
C ALA A 508 -2.21 18.39 24.77
N LYS A 509 -1.93 18.21 26.07
CA LYS A 509 -1.18 19.16 26.90
C LYS A 509 0.30 19.17 26.54
N ASP A 510 0.95 20.32 26.70
CA ASP A 510 2.39 20.48 26.42
C ASP A 510 3.30 19.55 27.26
N THR A 511 2.78 18.96 28.34
CA THR A 511 3.46 17.95 29.18
C THR A 511 3.21 16.49 28.76
N THR A 512 2.53 16.28 27.64
CA THR A 512 2.21 14.96 27.07
C THR A 512 2.97 14.84 25.77
N GLN A 513 3.77 13.76 25.64
CA GLN A 513 4.70 13.57 24.56
C GLN A 513 4.10 12.71 23.45
N ILE A 514 4.11 13.22 22.23
CA ILE A 514 3.61 12.52 21.03
C ILE A 514 4.77 11.88 20.27
N HIS A 515 4.73 10.55 20.18
CA HIS A 515 5.67 9.72 19.42
C HIS A 515 5.04 9.31 18.08
N THR A 516 5.86 9.04 17.06
CA THR A 516 5.45 8.31 15.85
C THR A 516 6.58 7.43 15.33
N HIS A 517 6.24 6.25 14.81
CA HIS A 517 7.14 5.37 14.09
C HIS A 517 6.79 5.29 12.59
N MET A 518 7.82 5.32 11.74
CA MET A 518 7.72 5.18 10.28
C MET A 518 8.90 4.39 9.67
N TYR A 519 8.65 3.74 8.53
CA TYR A 519 9.58 2.85 7.81
C TYR A 519 10.61 3.57 6.92
N SER A 520 11.74 2.93 6.67
CA SER A 520 12.94 3.55 6.06
C SER A 520 12.80 3.89 4.56
N ARG A 521 12.52 5.17 4.24
CA ARG A 521 12.95 5.95 3.04
C ARG A 521 12.21 7.30 3.07
N PHE A 522 12.90 8.39 3.42
CA PHE A 522 12.28 9.70 3.72
C PHE A 522 12.75 10.90 2.87
N ASN A 523 13.73 10.69 1.99
CA ASN A 523 14.44 11.78 1.29
C ASN A 523 13.50 12.67 0.43
N ASP A 524 12.35 12.14 0.05
CA ASP A 524 11.29 12.77 -0.74
C ASP A 524 10.13 13.35 0.09
N ILE A 525 10.02 13.02 1.40
CA ILE A 525 8.91 13.43 2.26
C ILE A 525 9.33 14.12 3.58
N ILE A 526 10.63 14.37 3.79
CA ILE A 526 11.18 14.88 5.07
C ILE A 526 10.51 16.16 5.60
N HIS A 527 10.09 17.08 4.73
CA HIS A 527 9.35 18.28 5.15
C HIS A 527 7.98 17.95 5.73
N SER A 528 7.24 17.01 5.11
CA SER A 528 5.94 16.55 5.60
C SER A 528 6.04 15.86 6.96
N ILE A 529 7.19 15.24 7.28
CA ILE A 529 7.46 14.66 8.60
C ILE A 529 7.64 15.76 9.66
N ILE A 530 8.31 16.86 9.32
CA ILE A 530 8.46 18.02 10.22
C ILE A 530 7.11 18.70 10.44
N ASP A 531 6.30 18.82 9.38
CA ASP A 531 4.95 19.37 9.43
C ASP A 531 3.97 18.51 10.27
N MET A 532 4.33 17.28 10.69
CA MET A 532 3.54 16.47 11.64
C MET A 532 3.60 16.99 13.08
N ASP A 533 4.53 17.89 13.42
CA ASP A 533 4.70 18.50 14.75
C ASP A 533 4.81 17.47 15.91
N VAL A 534 5.50 16.35 15.67
CA VAL A 534 5.77 15.30 16.69
C VAL A 534 6.86 15.72 17.67
N ASP A 535 6.80 15.19 18.89
CA ASP A 535 7.80 15.44 19.94
C ASP A 535 8.96 14.42 19.92
N VAL A 536 8.70 13.21 19.43
CA VAL A 536 9.71 12.19 19.12
C VAL A 536 9.32 11.45 17.84
N ILE A 537 10.25 11.26 16.92
CA ILE A 537 10.11 10.28 15.83
C ILE A 537 11.07 9.10 16.05
N THR A 538 10.58 7.89 15.78
CA THR A 538 11.42 6.69 15.72
C THR A 538 11.46 6.17 14.28
N ILE A 539 12.65 6.00 13.71
CA ILE A 539 12.83 5.59 12.30
C ILE A 539 13.65 4.32 12.17
N GLU A 540 13.24 3.45 11.25
CA GLU A 540 14.05 2.31 10.83
C GLU A 540 15.36 2.79 10.16
N ASN A 541 16.49 2.14 10.50
CA ASN A 541 17.84 2.60 10.16
C ASN A 541 18.94 1.50 10.23
N SER A 542 18.71 0.40 10.95
CA SER A 542 19.73 -0.64 11.23
C SER A 542 20.18 -1.48 10.02
N CYS A 543 19.51 -1.35 8.87
CA CYS A 543 19.86 -2.06 7.62
C CYS A 543 20.00 -1.14 6.39
N SER A 544 20.12 0.19 6.57
CA SER A 544 20.22 1.16 5.46
C SER A 544 21.65 1.69 5.26
N ASP A 545 22.25 1.42 4.10
CA ASP A 545 23.54 2.00 3.69
C ASP A 545 23.51 3.53 3.58
N GLU A 546 22.38 4.09 3.13
CA GLU A 546 22.11 5.52 3.24
C GLU A 546 21.85 5.89 4.70
N LYS A 547 22.82 6.54 5.36
CA LYS A 547 22.64 7.14 6.69
C LYS A 547 21.54 8.22 6.62
N PRO A 548 20.31 8.02 7.15
CA PRO A 548 19.23 9.00 7.04
C PRO A 548 19.55 10.27 7.83
N VAL A 549 20.31 10.10 8.92
CA VAL A 549 20.96 11.15 9.72
C VAL A 549 21.73 12.16 8.86
N SER A 550 22.30 11.75 7.72
CA SER A 550 23.04 12.64 6.83
C SER A 550 22.17 13.59 6.01
N VAL A 551 20.87 13.30 5.83
CA VAL A 551 19.90 14.20 5.19
C VAL A 551 19.47 15.28 6.18
N ILE A 552 19.21 14.92 7.44
CA ILE A 552 18.93 15.85 8.54
C ILE A 552 20.07 16.87 8.70
N HIS A 553 21.33 16.44 8.55
CA HIS A 553 22.50 17.35 8.63
C HIS A 553 22.73 18.23 7.39
N LYS A 554 21.99 18.05 6.29
CA LYS A 554 22.17 18.79 5.02
C LYS A 554 21.24 20.01 4.88
N GLY A 555 21.06 20.75 5.97
CA GLY A 555 20.36 22.04 5.98
C GLY A 555 18.88 22.00 6.37
N VAL A 556 18.46 20.99 7.12
CA VAL A 556 17.09 20.85 7.63
C VAL A 556 17.11 20.76 9.16
N GLU A 557 16.83 21.87 9.86
CA GLU A 557 16.74 21.89 11.32
C GLU A 557 15.47 21.16 11.79
N PHE A 558 15.61 19.88 12.15
CA PHE A 558 14.49 19.01 12.51
C PHE A 558 13.84 19.36 13.86
N GLY A 559 14.58 19.98 14.78
CA GLY A 559 14.07 20.64 16.00
C GLY A 559 13.42 19.76 17.10
N THR A 560 13.16 18.49 16.82
CA THR A 560 12.45 17.54 17.70
C THR A 560 13.28 16.29 18.01
N GLY A 561 12.81 15.41 18.91
CA GLY A 561 13.48 14.16 19.27
C GLY A 561 13.53 13.16 18.11
N ILE A 562 14.68 12.51 17.90
CA ILE A 562 14.88 11.51 16.84
C ILE A 562 15.55 10.27 17.43
N ALA A 563 14.95 9.11 17.21
CA ALA A 563 15.53 7.80 17.50
C ALA A 563 15.66 6.99 16.18
N PRO A 564 16.83 6.98 15.52
CA PRO A 564 17.13 5.98 14.51
C PRO A 564 17.35 4.63 15.19
N ASN A 565 16.69 3.58 14.72
CA ASN A 565 16.87 2.22 15.23
C ASN A 565 18.34 1.78 15.07
N VAL A 566 18.84 1.06 16.07
CA VAL A 566 20.21 0.54 16.20
C VAL A 566 20.28 -0.96 16.00
#